data_AF-C6PY57-F1
#
_entry.id   AF-C6PY57-F1
#
_cell.length_a   1.000
_cell.length_b   1.000
_cell.length_c   1.000
_cell.angle_alpha   90.00
_cell.angle_beta   90.00
_cell.angle_gamma   90.00
#
_symmetry.space_group_name_H-M   'P 1'
#
loop_
_entity.id
_entity.type
_entity.pdbx_description
1 polymer ?
#
loop_
_entity_poly.entity_id
_entity_poly.type
_entity_poly.pdbx_seq_one_letter_code
_entity_poly.pdbx_strand_id
1 'polypeptide(L)'
;MNEEIKRLIRSYGNDVLRIAYIYLKDRYLAEDAFQEVFIKVYKNFDKFKNQSSEKTWIITITMNTCKDMLRISWFKKVVMFKDISDDSLPDACENVDTKVINKIENRKIVKRSYEFTP
;
A
#
# COMPACT_ATOMS: atom_id res chain seq x y z
N MET A 1 -16.24 -16.60 -4.26
CA MET A 1 -15.13 -15.82 -3.67
C MET A 1 -14.15 -16.81 -3.05
N ASN A 2 -12.95 -16.98 -3.61
CA ASN A 2 -11.97 -17.98 -3.14
C ASN A 2 -11.65 -17.77 -1.65
N GLU A 3 -11.68 -18.86 -0.87
CA GLU A 3 -11.43 -18.81 0.58
C GLU A 3 -10.04 -18.27 0.93
N GLU A 4 -9.03 -18.52 0.08
CA GLU A 4 -7.68 -17.97 0.26
C GLU A 4 -7.67 -16.44 0.24
N ILE A 5 -8.39 -15.79 -0.67
CA ILE A 5 -8.44 -14.33 -0.69
C ILE A 5 -9.11 -13.77 0.55
N LYS A 6 -10.17 -14.43 1.05
CA LYS A 6 -10.80 -14.02 2.32
C LYS A 6 -9.81 -14.11 3.48
N ARG A 7 -9.00 -15.17 3.54
CA ARG A 7 -7.91 -15.32 4.54
C ARG A 7 -6.91 -14.17 4.45
N LEU A 8 -6.46 -13.82 3.24
CA LEU A 8 -5.51 -12.73 3.03
C LEU A 8 -6.12 -11.37 3.40
N ILE A 9 -7.36 -11.11 3.03
CA ILE A 9 -8.08 -9.88 3.41
C ILE A 9 -8.19 -9.78 4.93
N ARG A 10 -8.60 -10.86 5.60
CA ARG A 10 -8.73 -10.87 7.07
C ARG A 10 -7.37 -10.66 7.76
N SER A 11 -6.29 -11.20 7.18
CA SER A 11 -4.96 -11.17 7.80
C SER A 11 -4.22 -9.85 7.55
N TYR A 12 -4.39 -9.26 6.36
CA TYR A 12 -3.57 -8.14 5.89
C TYR A 12 -4.35 -6.88 5.54
N GLY A 13 -5.68 -6.93 5.50
CA GLY A 13 -6.50 -5.81 5.06
C GLY A 13 -6.29 -4.53 5.87
N ASN A 14 -6.13 -4.65 7.19
CA ASN A 14 -5.81 -3.52 8.06
C ASN A 14 -4.44 -2.89 7.77
N ASP A 15 -3.45 -3.71 7.42
CA ASP A 15 -2.11 -3.23 7.07
C ASP A 15 -2.14 -2.53 5.71
N VAL A 16 -2.85 -3.10 4.73
CA VAL A 16 -3.04 -2.51 3.40
C VAL A 16 -3.72 -1.15 3.50
N LEU A 17 -4.87 -1.05 4.19
CA LEU A 17 -5.58 0.21 4.37
C LEU A 17 -4.73 1.26 5.08
N ARG A 18 -4.00 0.85 6.13
CA ARG A 18 -3.13 1.78 6.86
C ARG A 18 -2.02 2.32 5.97
N ILE A 19 -1.37 1.47 5.18
CA ILE A 19 -0.32 1.89 4.27
C ILE A 19 -0.91 2.79 3.19
N ALA A 20 -2.00 2.38 2.55
CA ALA A 20 -2.66 3.18 1.53
C ALA A 20 -3.03 4.58 2.04
N TYR A 21 -3.56 4.68 3.26
CA TYR A 21 -3.85 5.96 3.89
C TYR A 21 -2.60 6.81 4.17
N ILE A 22 -1.47 6.19 4.54
CA ILE A 22 -0.20 6.92 4.74
C ILE A 22 0.30 7.53 3.42
N TYR A 23 0.17 6.81 2.31
CA TYR A 23 0.61 7.32 0.99
C TYR A 23 -0.37 8.34 0.41
N LEU A 24 -1.66 8.05 0.45
CA LEU A 24 -2.68 8.82 -0.27
C LEU A 24 -3.27 9.96 0.56
N LYS A 25 -3.19 9.87 1.90
CA LYS A 25 -3.73 10.84 2.86
C LYS A 25 -5.21 11.19 2.68
N ASP A 26 -5.93 10.34 1.96
CA ASP A 26 -7.37 10.45 1.69
C ASP A 26 -8.02 9.09 1.94
N ARG A 27 -9.16 9.09 2.61
CA ARG A 27 -9.85 7.86 3.00
C ARG A 27 -10.45 7.14 1.80
N TYR A 28 -11.12 7.86 0.91
CA TYR A 28 -11.76 7.27 -0.26
C TYR A 28 -10.71 6.70 -1.21
N LEU A 29 -9.63 7.44 -1.47
CA LEU A 29 -8.52 6.93 -2.28
C LEU A 29 -7.85 5.71 -1.63
N ALA A 30 -7.74 5.67 -0.30
CA ALA A 30 -7.20 4.50 0.40
C ALA A 30 -8.12 3.27 0.30
N GLU A 31 -9.44 3.47 0.35
CA GLU A 31 -10.43 2.40 0.14
C GLU A 31 -10.40 1.89 -1.30
N ASP A 32 -10.27 2.77 -2.29
CA ASP A 32 -10.08 2.41 -3.70
C ASP A 32 -8.78 1.63 -3.91
N ALA A 33 -7.68 2.10 -3.33
CA ALA A 33 -6.39 1.42 -3.38
C ALA A 33 -6.47 0.02 -2.75
N PHE A 34 -7.16 -0.11 -1.61
CA PHE A 34 -7.39 -1.40 -0.96
C PHE A 34 -8.09 -2.39 -1.92
N GLN A 35 -9.16 -1.95 -2.59
CA GLN A 35 -9.89 -2.79 -3.54
C GLN A 35 -8.98 -3.23 -4.69
N GLU A 36 -8.28 -2.27 -5.30
CA GLU A 36 -7.37 -2.53 -6.42
C GLU A 36 -6.23 -3.49 -6.03
N VAL A 37 -5.67 -3.33 -4.82
CA VAL A 37 -4.65 -4.23 -4.28
C VAL A 37 -5.17 -5.65 -4.20
N PHE A 38 -6.34 -5.88 -3.60
CA PHE A 38 -6.86 -7.24 -3.44
C PHE A 38 -7.33 -7.86 -4.77
N ILE A 39 -7.74 -7.06 -5.75
CA ILE A 39 -7.96 -7.51 -7.14
C ILE A 39 -6.64 -7.97 -7.77
N LYS A 40 -5.56 -7.19 -7.62
CA LYS A 40 -4.23 -7.56 -8.13
C LYS A 40 -3.67 -8.80 -7.44
N VAL A 41 -3.84 -8.90 -6.12
CA VAL A 41 -3.46 -10.08 -5.32
C VAL A 41 -4.20 -11.30 -5.84
N TYR A 42 -5.53 -11.23 -6.01
CA TYR A 42 -6.32 -12.33 -6.55
C TYR A 42 -5.83 -12.78 -7.93
N LYS A 43 -5.64 -11.85 -8.86
CA LYS A 43 -5.21 -12.15 -10.24
C LYS A 43 -3.80 -12.76 -10.32
N ASN A 44 -2.96 -12.53 -9.32
CA ASN A 44 -1.56 -12.96 -9.34
C ASN A 44 -1.23 -13.99 -8.25
N PHE A 45 -2.21 -14.44 -7.48
CA PHE A 45 -2.00 -15.37 -6.37
C PHE A 45 -1.41 -16.71 -6.85
N ASP A 46 -1.92 -17.24 -7.97
CA ASP A 46 -1.42 -18.49 -8.56
C ASP A 46 0.03 -18.39 -9.06
N LYS A 47 0.54 -17.17 -9.27
CA LYS A 47 1.92 -16.90 -9.69
C LYS A 47 2.86 -16.63 -8.51
N PHE A 48 2.35 -16.60 -7.29
CA PHE A 48 3.15 -16.34 -6.10
C PHE A 48 4.07 -17.53 -5.81
N LYS A 49 5.35 -17.41 -6.18
CA LYS A 49 6.35 -18.48 -6.07
C LYS A 49 6.95 -18.66 -4.67
N ASN A 50 6.30 -18.15 -3.61
CA ASN A 50 6.79 -18.21 -2.22
C ASN A 50 8.24 -17.71 -2.00
N GLN A 51 8.73 -16.82 -2.85
CA GLN A 51 10.08 -16.25 -2.73
C GLN A 51 10.18 -15.16 -1.64
N SER A 52 9.06 -14.78 -1.05
CA SER A 52 8.96 -13.82 0.07
C SER A 52 7.75 -14.20 0.93
N SER A 53 7.58 -13.55 2.08
CA SER A 53 6.36 -13.75 2.87
C SER A 53 5.13 -13.17 2.14
N GLU A 54 3.95 -13.79 2.32
CA GLU A 54 2.68 -13.27 1.79
C GLU A 54 2.48 -11.80 2.16
N LYS A 55 2.84 -11.45 3.40
CA LYS A 55 2.80 -10.06 3.88
C LYS A 55 3.67 -9.15 3.03
N THR A 56 4.95 -9.48 2.86
CA THR A 56 5.90 -8.67 2.08
C THR A 56 5.37 -8.46 0.66
N TRP A 57 4.89 -9.53 0.03
CA TRP A 57 4.36 -9.47 -1.33
C TRP A 57 3.15 -8.56 -1.46
N ILE A 58 2.16 -8.69 -0.56
CA ILE A 58 0.96 -7.83 -0.53
C ILE A 58 1.31 -6.37 -0.25
N ILE A 59 2.25 -6.11 0.66
CA ILE A 59 2.69 -4.74 0.96
C ILE A 59 3.40 -4.12 -0.24
N THR A 60 4.22 -4.87 -0.98
CA THR A 60 4.83 -4.39 -2.24
C THR A 60 3.78 -4.00 -3.28
N ILE A 61 2.75 -4.84 -3.47
CA ILE A 61 1.63 -4.51 -4.38
C ILE A 61 0.90 -3.25 -3.92
N THR A 62 0.73 -3.08 -2.60
CA THR A 62 0.11 -1.89 -2.00
C THR A 62 0.89 -0.62 -2.30
N MET A 63 2.20 -0.63 -2.03
CA MET A 63 3.08 0.52 -2.27
C MET A 63 3.08 0.90 -3.75
N ASN A 64 3.20 -0.09 -4.65
CA ASN A 64 3.18 0.15 -6.09
C ASN A 64 1.85 0.73 -6.56
N THR A 65 0.72 0.20 -6.06
CA THR A 65 -0.61 0.71 -6.41
C THR A 65 -0.79 2.16 -5.94
N CYS A 66 -0.35 2.50 -4.72
CA CYS A 66 -0.43 3.87 -4.23
C CYS A 66 0.45 4.83 -5.04
N LYS A 67 1.68 4.41 -5.40
CA LYS A 67 2.58 5.19 -6.26
C LYS A 67 1.96 5.46 -7.63
N ASP A 68 1.32 4.46 -8.24
CA ASP A 68 0.65 4.61 -9.52
C ASP A 68 -0.55 5.57 -9.44
N MET A 69 -1.36 5.48 -8.38
CA MET A 69 -2.47 6.41 -8.16
C MET A 69 -1.99 7.86 -7.97
N LEU A 70 -0.89 8.06 -7.23
CA LEU A 70 -0.28 9.38 -7.06
C LEU A 70 0.28 9.94 -8.37
N ARG A 71 0.93 9.10 -9.19
CA ARG A 71 1.40 9.49 -10.53
C ARG A 71 0.25 9.92 -11.43
N ILE A 72 -0.86 9.17 -11.45
CA ILE A 72 -2.04 9.53 -12.24
C ILE A 72 -2.67 10.83 -11.73
N SER A 73 -2.76 11.02 -10.41
CA SER A 73 -3.29 12.24 -9.81
C SER A 73 -2.45 13.47 -10.17
N TRP A 74 -1.11 13.35 -10.09
CA TRP A 74 -0.19 14.38 -10.55
C TRP A 74 -0.33 14.64 -12.05
N PHE A 75 -0.40 13.60 -12.89
CA PHE A 75 -0.53 13.77 -14.33
C PHE A 75 -1.85 14.46 -14.68
N LYS A 76 -2.97 14.09 -14.05
CA LYS A 76 -4.24 14.79 -14.18
C LYS A 76 -4.12 16.25 -13.77
N LYS A 77 -3.43 16.54 -12.67
CA LYS A 77 -3.15 17.91 -12.22
C LYS A 77 -2.35 18.67 -13.29
N VAL A 78 -1.19 18.16 -13.68
CA VAL A 78 -0.30 18.80 -14.67
C VAL A 78 -0.97 18.99 -16.03
N VAL A 79 -1.68 17.99 -16.55
CA VAL A 79 -2.40 18.12 -17.83
C VAL A 79 -3.54 19.13 -17.73
N MET A 80 -4.23 19.22 -16.58
CA MET A 80 -5.26 20.22 -16.34
C MET A 80 -4.68 21.64 -16.14
N PHE A 81 -3.42 21.75 -15.70
CA PHE A 81 -2.67 23.00 -15.56
C PHE A 81 -1.74 23.28 -16.75
N LYS A 82 -1.78 22.50 -17.85
CA LYS A 82 -0.90 22.62 -19.03
C LYS A 82 -1.15 23.86 -19.89
N ASP A 83 -1.95 24.82 -19.42
CA ASP A 83 -1.96 26.18 -19.94
C ASP A 83 -0.96 27.11 -19.23
N ILE A 84 -0.24 26.65 -18.20
CA ILE A 84 0.75 27.46 -17.46
C ILE A 84 2.01 26.62 -17.17
N SER A 85 3.12 27.05 -17.75
CA SER A 85 4.47 26.48 -17.78
C SER A 85 4.99 25.89 -16.46
N ASP A 86 5.68 24.74 -16.52
CA ASP A 86 7.13 24.59 -16.23
C ASP A 86 7.48 23.12 -15.93
N ASP A 87 8.47 22.60 -16.65
CA ASP A 87 8.97 21.22 -16.60
C ASP A 87 9.89 21.05 -15.38
N SER A 88 9.32 20.83 -14.21
CA SER A 88 10.10 20.34 -13.06
C SER A 88 9.33 19.29 -12.28
N LEU A 89 9.72 18.04 -12.49
CA LEU A 89 9.43 16.90 -11.61
C LEU A 89 10.01 17.20 -10.21
N PRO A 90 9.19 17.31 -9.15
CA PRO A 90 9.72 17.15 -7.81
C PRO A 90 9.93 15.65 -7.60
N ASP A 91 11.17 15.25 -7.33
CA ASP A 91 11.54 13.89 -6.86
C ASP A 91 11.03 13.63 -5.44
N ALA A 92 9.74 13.89 -5.20
CA ALA A 92 9.09 13.70 -3.91
C ALA A 92 8.61 12.25 -3.78
N CYS A 93 9.52 11.29 -3.94
CA CYS A 93 9.27 9.87 -3.63
C CYS A 93 10.47 9.18 -2.97
N GLU A 94 11.37 9.92 -2.33
CA GLU A 94 12.44 9.28 -1.54
C GLU A 94 12.11 9.29 -0.04
N ASN A 95 12.18 8.10 0.57
CA ASN A 95 12.14 7.79 2.02
C ASN A 95 10.78 7.48 2.71
N VAL A 96 9.69 7.23 1.98
CA VAL A 96 8.44 6.71 2.62
C VAL A 96 8.55 5.21 2.91
N ASP A 97 9.13 4.44 1.99
CA ASP A 97 9.18 2.98 2.04
C ASP A 97 9.89 2.48 3.33
N THR A 98 11.06 3.03 3.66
CA THR A 98 11.84 2.66 4.87
C THR A 98 11.15 3.07 6.17
N LYS A 99 10.48 4.23 6.21
CA LYS A 99 9.76 4.71 7.42
C LYS A 99 8.49 3.92 7.68
N VAL A 100 7.77 3.52 6.63
CA VAL A 100 6.54 2.72 6.74
C VAL A 100 6.84 1.32 7.27
N ILE A 101 7.87 0.66 6.72
CA ILE A 101 8.29 -0.68 7.17
C ILE A 101 8.69 -0.65 8.66
N ASN A 102 9.56 0.28 9.06
CA ASN A 102 9.98 0.43 10.46
C ASN A 102 8.81 0.75 11.42
N LYS A 103 7.82 1.54 10.98
CA LYS A 103 6.64 1.88 11.82
C LYS A 103 5.69 0.70 11.99
N ILE A 104 5.61 -0.21 11.00
CA ILE A 104 4.78 -1.42 11.07
C ILE A 104 5.43 -2.48 11.96
N GLU A 105 6.75 -2.67 11.88
CA GLU A 105 7.48 -3.62 12.72
C GLU A 105 7.46 -3.20 14.20
N ASN A 106 7.68 -1.93 14.50
CA ASN A 106 7.62 -1.42 15.88
C ASN A 106 6.24 -1.60 16.54
N ARG A 107 5.14 -1.56 15.78
CA ARG A 107 3.79 -1.84 16.34
C ARG A 107 3.54 -3.31 16.64
N LYS A 108 4.25 -4.25 15.99
CA LYS A 108 4.14 -5.69 16.30
C LYS A 108 4.85 -6.05 17.60
N ILE A 109 5.98 -5.42 17.89
CA ILE A 109 6.76 -5.63 19.12
C ILE A 109 5.95 -5.17 20.33
N VAL A 110 5.34 -3.98 20.27
CA VAL A 110 4.56 -3.44 21.40
C VAL A 110 3.35 -4.31 21.75
N LYS A 111 2.66 -4.92 20.77
CA LYS A 111 1.52 -5.81 21.07
C LYS A 111 1.93 -7.14 21.71
N ARG A 112 3.09 -7.70 21.34
CA ARG A 112 3.62 -8.95 21.91
C ARG A 112 3.98 -8.78 23.39
N SER A 113 4.40 -7.59 23.80
CA SER A 113 4.76 -7.27 25.19
C SER A 113 3.56 -7.19 26.14
N TYR A 114 2.34 -6.92 25.65
CA TYR A 114 1.12 -6.88 26.48
C TYR A 114 0.43 -8.23 26.66
N GLU A 115 0.92 -9.30 26.01
CA GLU A 115 0.41 -10.68 26.18
C GLU A 115 1.27 -11.51 27.15
N PHE A 116 2.30 -10.91 27.78
CA PHE A 116 3.25 -11.61 28.65
C PHE A 116 3.48 -10.88 30.00
N THR A 117 2.45 -10.26 30.54
CA THR A 117 2.43 -9.87 31.97
C THR A 117 1.58 -10.89 32.72
N PRO A 118 2.15 -11.62 33.72
CA PRO A 118 1.46 -12.67 34.45
C PRO A 118 0.33 -12.15 35.34
#